data_AF-X0WFK1-F1
#
_entry.id   AF-X0WFK1-F1
#
_cell.length_a   1.000
_cell.length_b   1.000
_cell.length_c   1.000
_cell.angle_alpha   90.00
_cell.angle_beta   90.00
_cell.angle_gamma   90.00
#
_symmetry.space_group_name_H-M   'P 1'
#
loop_
_entity.id
_entity.type
_entity.pdbx_description
1 polymer ?
#
loop_
_entity_poly.entity_id
_entity_poly.type
_entity_poly.pdbx_seq_one_letter_code
_entity_poly.pdbx_strand_id
1 'polypeptide(L)'
;PEAIERAEAECLGDAEQRARRREREQVKREVADRQYVGDFGREIRRLYPRCPAAAAGKIAAHACRKHSRRVGRSAAAKHLDPDAIALAVTAWVRHNETNYDDLLGALYDRHEARKMVRGAVERVLSKWAGR
;
A
#
# COMPACT_ATOMS: atom_id res chain seq x y z
N PRO A 1 -51.91 -8.25 -15.67
CA PRO A 1 -51.34 -8.69 -14.37
C PRO A 1 -50.17 -9.67 -14.53
N GLU A 2 -50.38 -10.80 -15.22
CA GLU A 2 -49.36 -11.85 -15.40
C GLU A 2 -48.05 -11.42 -16.08
N ALA A 3 -48.09 -10.42 -16.97
CA ALA A 3 -46.91 -9.94 -17.67
C ALA A 3 -45.97 -9.14 -16.74
N ILE A 4 -46.52 -8.47 -15.72
CA ILE A 4 -45.75 -7.69 -14.74
C ILE A 4 -45.09 -8.65 -13.74
N GLU A 5 -45.84 -9.62 -13.22
CA GLU A 5 -45.34 -10.62 -12.26
C GLU A 5 -44.21 -11.49 -12.85
N ARG A 6 -44.30 -11.87 -14.15
CA ARG A 6 -43.21 -12.55 -14.85
C ARG A 6 -41.96 -11.70 -14.98
N ALA A 7 -42.10 -10.42 -15.34
CA ALA A 7 -40.97 -9.50 -15.45
C ALA A 7 -40.30 -9.22 -14.09
N GLU A 8 -41.08 -9.16 -13.01
CA GLU A 8 -40.56 -9.00 -11.64
C GLU A 8 -39.78 -10.25 -11.19
N ALA A 9 -40.30 -11.45 -11.45
CA ALA A 9 -39.63 -12.70 -11.12
C ALA A 9 -38.29 -12.89 -11.89
N GLU A 10 -38.27 -12.56 -13.18
CA GLU A 10 -37.05 -12.58 -14.00
C GLU A 10 -36.02 -11.53 -13.53
N CYS A 11 -36.46 -10.31 -13.21
CA CYS A 11 -35.60 -9.26 -12.64
C CYS A 11 -35.01 -9.68 -11.29
N LEU A 12 -35.80 -10.32 -10.43
CA LEU A 12 -35.36 -10.81 -9.12
C LEU A 12 -34.30 -11.91 -9.27
N GLY A 13 -34.54 -12.87 -10.17
CA GLY A 13 -33.59 -13.94 -10.49
C GLY A 13 -32.26 -13.43 -11.06
N ASP A 14 -32.28 -12.39 -11.90
CA ASP A 14 -31.07 -11.72 -12.37
C ASP A 14 -30.35 -10.94 -11.26
N ALA A 15 -31.10 -10.26 -10.38
CA ALA A 15 -30.54 -9.52 -9.26
C ALA A 15 -29.82 -10.43 -8.26
N GLU A 16 -30.38 -11.61 -7.93
CA GLU A 16 -29.74 -12.60 -7.07
C GLU A 16 -28.46 -13.18 -7.71
N GLN A 17 -28.48 -13.46 -9.00
CA GLN A 17 -27.31 -13.93 -9.74
C GLN A 17 -26.18 -12.89 -9.75
N ARG A 18 -26.52 -11.61 -10.00
CA ARG A 18 -25.57 -10.50 -9.93
C ARG A 18 -25.01 -10.30 -8.53
N ALA A 19 -25.84 -10.43 -7.48
CA ALA A 19 -25.41 -10.33 -6.09
C ALA A 19 -24.39 -11.43 -5.73
N ARG A 20 -24.70 -12.70 -6.03
CA ARG A 20 -23.79 -13.84 -5.80
C ARG A 20 -22.47 -13.69 -6.57
N ARG A 21 -22.52 -13.17 -7.80
CA ARG A 21 -21.30 -12.89 -8.59
C ARG A 21 -20.45 -11.80 -7.94
N ARG A 22 -21.07 -10.71 -7.48
CA ARG A 22 -20.38 -9.60 -6.79
C ARG A 22 -19.71 -10.06 -5.50
N GLU A 23 -20.39 -10.89 -4.71
CA GLU A 23 -19.83 -11.44 -3.47
C GLU A 23 -18.59 -12.29 -3.75
N ARG A 24 -18.67 -13.22 -4.72
CA ARG A 24 -17.53 -14.05 -5.14
C ARG A 24 -16.36 -13.20 -5.66
N GLU A 25 -16.65 -12.15 -6.42
CA GLU A 25 -15.63 -11.22 -6.90
C GLU A 25 -15.00 -10.42 -5.77
N GLN A 26 -15.79 -9.99 -4.77
CA GLN A 26 -15.26 -9.28 -3.62
C GLN A 26 -14.27 -10.15 -2.85
N VAL A 27 -14.62 -11.41 -2.58
CA VAL A 27 -13.72 -12.37 -1.93
C VAL A 27 -12.43 -12.53 -2.74
N LYS A 28 -12.53 -12.73 -4.06
CA LYS A 28 -11.35 -12.84 -4.94
C LYS A 28 -10.47 -11.59 -4.88
N ARG A 29 -11.07 -10.40 -4.91
CA ARG A 29 -10.34 -9.12 -4.82
C ARG A 29 -9.64 -8.98 -3.49
N GLU A 30 -10.26 -9.39 -2.38
CA GLU A 30 -9.64 -9.34 -1.06
C GLU A 30 -8.46 -10.31 -0.91
N VAL A 31 -8.55 -11.50 -1.51
CA VAL A 31 -7.43 -12.45 -1.53
C VAL A 31 -6.27 -11.88 -2.36
N ALA A 32 -6.54 -11.41 -3.58
CA ALA A 32 -5.54 -10.77 -4.43
C ALA A 32 -4.91 -9.54 -3.75
N ASP A 33 -5.70 -8.78 -3.00
CA ASP A 33 -5.22 -7.63 -2.24
C ASP A 33 -4.22 -8.02 -1.16
N ARG A 34 -4.53 -9.06 -0.38
CA ARG A 34 -3.63 -9.60 0.65
C ARG A 34 -2.35 -10.17 0.05
N GLN A 35 -2.46 -10.87 -1.07
CA GLN A 35 -1.31 -11.38 -1.82
C GLN A 35 -0.41 -10.22 -2.25
N TYR A 36 -0.96 -9.21 -2.91
CA TYR A 36 -0.21 -8.05 -3.36
C TYR A 36 0.53 -7.33 -2.21
N VAL A 37 -0.11 -7.13 -1.06
CA VAL A 37 0.56 -6.56 0.13
C VAL A 37 1.72 -7.45 0.59
N GLY A 38 1.51 -8.77 0.62
CA GLY A 38 2.55 -9.73 0.95
C GLY A 38 3.73 -9.68 -0.02
N ASP A 39 3.45 -9.58 -1.33
CA ASP A 39 4.46 -9.53 -2.39
C ASP A 39 5.28 -8.25 -2.30
N PHE A 40 4.63 -7.12 -2.05
CA PHE A 40 5.28 -5.84 -1.77
C PHE A 40 6.24 -5.94 -0.58
N GLY A 41 5.81 -6.60 0.51
CA GLY A 41 6.67 -6.84 1.68
C GLY A 41 7.88 -7.73 1.38
N ARG A 42 7.71 -8.77 0.54
CA ARG A 42 8.81 -9.63 0.10
C ARG A 42 9.81 -8.86 -0.76
N GLU A 43 9.32 -8.01 -1.64
CA GLU A 43 10.18 -7.21 -2.52
C GLU A 43 10.96 -6.14 -1.75
N ILE A 44 10.38 -5.52 -0.71
CA ILE A 44 11.13 -4.69 0.25
C ILE A 44 12.30 -5.48 0.84
N ARG A 45 12.07 -6.71 1.31
CA ARG A 45 13.12 -7.55 1.89
C ARG A 45 14.17 -7.99 0.87
N ARG A 46 13.80 -8.09 -0.40
CA ARG A 46 14.76 -8.38 -1.49
C ARG A 46 15.70 -7.20 -1.71
N LEU A 47 15.16 -5.98 -1.76
CA LEU A 47 15.94 -4.75 -1.96
C LEU A 47 16.72 -4.31 -0.69
N TYR A 48 16.17 -4.61 0.48
CA TYR A 48 16.71 -4.24 1.78
C TYR A 48 16.83 -5.49 2.69
N PRO A 49 17.84 -6.36 2.46
CA PRO A 49 17.96 -7.65 3.13
C PRO A 49 18.16 -7.56 4.66
N ARG A 50 18.67 -6.43 5.17
CA ARG A 50 18.83 -6.17 6.61
C ARG A 50 17.65 -5.41 7.22
N CYS A 51 16.59 -5.13 6.46
CA CYS A 51 15.37 -4.52 6.99
C CYS A 51 14.65 -5.51 7.92
N PRO A 52 14.26 -5.10 9.15
CA PRO A 52 13.48 -5.96 10.04
C PRO A 52 12.17 -6.43 9.38
N ALA A 53 11.84 -7.72 9.50
CA ALA A 53 10.64 -8.29 8.89
C ALA A 53 9.34 -7.56 9.31
N ALA A 54 9.26 -7.17 10.58
CA ALA A 54 8.14 -6.39 11.10
C ALA A 54 8.05 -5.00 10.47
N ALA A 55 9.19 -4.34 10.20
CA ALA A 55 9.22 -3.05 9.52
C ALA A 55 8.77 -3.20 8.05
N ALA A 56 9.29 -4.19 7.31
CA ALA A 56 8.87 -4.46 5.94
C ALA A 56 7.36 -4.73 5.83
N GLY A 57 6.79 -5.51 6.76
CA GLY A 57 5.34 -5.75 6.82
C GLY A 57 4.53 -4.48 7.09
N LYS A 58 4.97 -3.65 8.04
CA LYS A 58 4.33 -2.34 8.32
C LYS A 58 4.40 -1.40 7.13
N ILE A 59 5.55 -1.33 6.45
CA ILE A 59 5.73 -0.51 5.25
C ILE A 59 4.77 -0.97 4.16
N ALA A 60 4.72 -2.27 3.86
CA ALA A 60 3.84 -2.81 2.83
C ALA A 60 2.36 -2.54 3.14
N ALA A 61 1.91 -2.86 4.36
CA ALA A 61 0.53 -2.61 4.78
C ALA A 61 0.16 -1.11 4.70
N HIS A 62 1.10 -0.23 5.05
CA HIS A 62 0.90 1.21 4.99
C HIS A 62 0.88 1.72 3.54
N ALA A 63 1.90 1.39 2.74
CA ALA A 63 2.06 1.85 1.37
C ALA A 63 0.94 1.36 0.44
N CYS A 64 0.43 0.16 0.69
CA CYS A 64 -0.62 -0.48 -0.09
C CYS A 64 -2.01 -0.25 0.51
N ARG A 65 -2.23 0.67 1.46
CA ARG A 65 -3.58 0.90 2.00
C ARG A 65 -4.57 1.33 0.89
N LYS A 66 -5.71 0.63 0.75
CA LYS A 66 -6.74 0.95 -0.24
C LYS A 66 -7.28 2.38 -0.04
N HIS A 67 -7.62 3.04 -1.14
CA HIS A 67 -8.20 4.40 -1.19
C HIS A 67 -7.35 5.51 -0.52
N SER A 68 -6.07 5.27 -0.26
CA SER A 68 -5.21 6.22 0.48
C SER A 68 -4.35 7.13 -0.39
N ARG A 69 -4.38 6.98 -1.73
CA ARG A 69 -3.49 7.65 -2.69
C ARG A 69 -1.98 7.43 -2.42
N ARG A 70 -1.62 6.37 -1.70
CA ARG A 70 -0.22 6.02 -1.40
C ARG A 70 0.46 5.32 -2.57
N VAL A 71 1.79 5.38 -2.57
CA VAL A 71 2.65 4.88 -3.65
C VAL A 71 2.37 3.42 -4.02
N GLY A 72 2.08 2.56 -3.03
CA GLY A 72 1.78 1.13 -3.23
C GLY A 72 0.46 0.86 -3.98
N ARG A 73 -0.25 1.87 -4.47
CA ARG A 73 -1.42 1.71 -5.37
C ARG A 73 -1.29 2.52 -6.66
N SER A 74 -0.14 3.15 -6.88
CA SER A 74 0.20 3.81 -8.14
C SER A 74 0.32 2.78 -9.27
N ALA A 75 0.27 3.24 -10.52
CA ALA A 75 0.47 2.37 -11.68
C ALA A 75 1.84 1.66 -11.64
N ALA A 76 2.90 2.38 -11.27
CA ALA A 76 4.24 1.81 -11.11
C ALA A 76 4.28 0.70 -10.04
N ALA A 77 3.67 0.92 -8.88
CA ALA A 77 3.67 -0.07 -7.80
C ALA A 77 2.89 -1.36 -8.14
N LYS A 78 1.94 -1.33 -9.09
CA LYS A 78 1.22 -2.55 -9.50
C LYS A 78 2.14 -3.63 -10.07
N HIS A 79 3.29 -3.22 -10.60
CA HIS A 79 4.32 -4.12 -11.12
C HIS A 79 5.48 -4.35 -10.13
N LEU A 80 5.30 -3.97 -8.86
CA LEU A 80 6.34 -4.03 -7.83
C LEU A 80 7.62 -3.29 -8.27
N ASP A 81 7.46 -2.15 -8.93
CA ASP A 81 8.55 -1.31 -9.39
C ASP A 81 9.51 -0.98 -8.23
N PRO A 82 10.83 -1.29 -8.37
CA PRO A 82 11.83 -1.03 -7.34
C PRO A 82 11.88 0.43 -6.86
N ASP A 83 11.66 1.40 -7.75
CA ASP A 83 11.68 2.82 -7.38
C ASP A 83 10.45 3.20 -6.56
N ALA A 84 9.28 2.66 -6.90
CA ALA A 84 8.07 2.84 -6.11
C ALA A 84 8.22 2.25 -4.70
N ILE A 85 8.91 1.12 -4.59
CA ILE A 85 9.22 0.47 -3.31
C ILE A 85 10.24 1.30 -2.53
N ALA A 86 11.32 1.75 -3.17
CA ALA A 86 12.32 2.62 -2.55
C ALA A 86 11.70 3.90 -2.00
N LEU A 87 10.76 4.52 -2.72
CA LEU A 87 10.00 5.68 -2.26
C LEU A 87 9.14 5.35 -1.02
N ALA A 88 8.48 4.19 -0.99
CA ALA A 88 7.69 3.75 0.15
C ALA A 88 8.55 3.58 1.41
N VAL A 89 9.70 2.91 1.26
CA VAL A 89 10.65 2.66 2.35
C VAL A 89 11.26 3.97 2.83
N THR A 90 11.72 4.83 1.91
CA THR A 90 12.26 6.16 2.23
C THR A 90 11.27 7.01 3.02
N ALA A 91 10.00 7.03 2.59
CA ALA A 91 8.95 7.75 3.29
C ALA A 91 8.75 7.19 4.71
N TRP A 92 8.67 5.87 4.86
CA TRP A 92 8.51 5.25 6.18
C TRP A 92 9.70 5.54 7.10
N VAL A 93 10.94 5.37 6.63
CA VAL A 93 12.16 5.65 7.39
C VAL A 93 12.18 7.10 7.84
N ARG A 94 11.84 8.04 6.95
CA ARG A 94 11.75 9.46 7.31
C ARG A 94 10.80 9.70 8.48
N HIS A 95 9.60 9.13 8.45
CA HIS A 95 8.60 9.34 9.51
C HIS A 95 8.86 8.52 10.79
N ASN A 96 9.55 7.38 10.73
CA ASN A 96 9.65 6.44 11.87
C ASN A 96 11.04 6.35 12.49
N GLU A 97 12.09 6.68 11.73
CA GLU A 97 13.48 6.51 12.15
C GLU A 97 14.22 7.85 12.28
N THR A 98 13.48 8.97 12.16
CA THR A 98 14.03 10.33 12.30
C THR A 98 13.04 11.24 13.02
N ASN A 99 13.50 12.41 13.45
CA ASN A 99 12.68 13.46 14.08
C ASN A 99 11.86 14.29 13.05
N TYR A 100 11.55 13.74 11.87
CA TYR A 100 10.86 14.48 10.81
C TYR A 100 9.51 15.03 11.26
N ASP A 101 8.74 14.24 12.01
CA ASP A 101 7.42 14.66 12.49
C ASP A 101 7.53 15.77 13.54
N ASP A 102 8.58 15.76 14.38
CA ASP A 102 8.87 16.84 15.33
C ASP A 102 9.21 18.14 14.61
N LEU A 103 9.99 18.07 13.53
CA LEU A 103 10.31 19.24 12.69
C LEU A 103 9.06 19.84 12.05
N LEU A 104 8.12 19.00 11.59
CA LEU A 104 6.84 19.48 11.07
C LEU A 104 5.99 20.12 12.18
N GLY A 105 6.00 19.55 13.40
CA GLY A 105 5.34 20.12 14.57
C GLY A 105 5.92 21.48 14.98
N ALA A 106 7.23 21.67 14.79
CA ALA A 106 7.92 22.94 15.00
C ALA A 106 7.78 23.94 13.83
N LEU A 107 6.80 23.73 12.93
CA LEU A 107 6.47 24.62 11.80
C LEU A 107 7.58 24.79 10.76
N TYR A 108 8.56 23.87 10.69
CA TYR A 108 9.48 23.85 9.56
C TYR A 108 8.74 23.50 8.27
N ASP A 109 9.10 24.17 7.18
CA ASP A 109 8.60 23.77 5.86
C ASP A 109 9.03 22.33 5.53
N ARG A 110 8.19 21.63 4.77
CA ARG A 110 8.40 20.22 4.42
C ARG A 110 9.71 20.00 3.69
N HIS A 111 10.13 20.94 2.84
CA HIS A 111 11.37 20.83 2.09
C HIS A 111 12.58 20.96 3.01
N GLU A 112 12.57 21.93 3.92
CA GLU A 112 13.65 22.12 4.89
C GLU A 112 13.74 20.95 5.88
N ALA A 113 12.60 20.51 6.43
CA ALA A 113 12.56 19.32 7.28
C ALA A 113 13.10 18.07 6.55
N ARG A 114 12.81 17.91 5.24
CA ARG A 114 13.35 16.80 4.43
C ARG A 114 14.86 16.90 4.25
N LYS A 115 15.40 18.10 4.02
CA LYS A 115 16.85 18.30 3.91
C LYS A 115 17.56 17.93 5.21
N MET A 116 17.02 18.37 6.35
CA MET A 116 17.61 18.13 7.67
C MET A 116 17.74 16.64 7.98
N VAL A 117 16.73 15.85 7.65
CA VAL A 117 16.72 14.41 7.95
C VAL A 117 17.34 13.55 6.84
N ARG A 118 17.65 14.10 5.67
CA ARG A 118 18.14 13.35 4.49
C ARG A 118 19.30 12.41 4.82
N GLY A 119 20.33 12.93 5.50
CA GLY A 119 21.49 12.12 5.86
C GLY A 119 21.16 11.00 6.86
N ALA A 120 20.22 11.21 7.78
CA ALA A 120 19.76 10.16 8.69
C ALA A 120 18.99 9.07 7.95
N VAL A 121 18.11 9.46 7.03
CA VAL A 121 17.37 8.53 6.16
C VAL A 121 18.34 7.69 5.32
N GLU A 122 19.30 8.32 4.65
CA GLU A 122 20.30 7.62 3.81
C GLU A 122 21.11 6.59 4.61
N ARG A 123 21.53 6.93 5.85
CA ARG A 123 22.24 5.99 6.72
C ARG A 123 21.41 4.75 7.05
N VAL A 124 20.13 4.93 7.39
CA VAL A 124 19.23 3.79 7.68
C VAL A 124 19.03 2.95 6.43
N LEU A 125 18.77 3.57 5.28
CA LEU A 125 18.57 2.87 4.01
C LEU A 125 19.82 2.09 3.59
N SER A 126 21.03 2.65 3.76
CA SER A 126 22.29 1.95 3.47
C SER A 126 22.46 0.73 4.36
N LYS A 127 22.28 0.93 5.69
CA LYS A 127 22.32 -0.16 6.67
C LYS A 127 21.36 -1.29 6.30
N TRP A 128 20.13 -0.95 5.91
CA TRP A 128 19.11 -1.93 5.51
C TRP A 128 19.41 -2.61 4.17
N ALA A 129 20.03 -1.89 3.23
CA ALA A 129 20.51 -2.44 1.96
C ALA A 129 21.75 -3.35 2.13
N GLY A 130 22.37 -3.34 3.32
CA GLY A 130 23.58 -4.10 3.59
C GLY A 130 24.87 -3.44 3.14
N ARG A 131 24.83 -2.12 2.84
CA ARG A 131 25.95 -1.30 2.39
C ARG A 131 26.49 -0.43 3.51
#